data_AF-A0A8S9FNJ5-F1
#
_entry.id   AF-A0A8S9FNJ5-F1
#
_cell.length_a   1.000
_cell.length_b   1.000
_cell.length_c   1.000
_cell.angle_alpha   90.00
_cell.angle_beta   90.00
_cell.angle_gamma   90.00
#
_symmetry.space_group_name_H-M   'P 1'
#
loop_
_entity.id
_entity.type
_entity.pdbx_description
1 polymer ?
#
loop_
_entity_poly.entity_id
_entity_poly.type
_entity_poly.pdbx_seq_one_letter_code
_entity_poly.pdbx_strand_id
1 'polypeptide(L)'
;MLILCLNRLVFVSDFGVELVTQYAKFVKPAFDDFVLPSKKYADVIIPRGGDNHVAVDLIVQHIHTKLGQHDLCKIYPNLFVIQSTFQIRGMHTLIREKDISKHDFVFYSDRLIRLVVEHGLGHLPFTEKQVVTPTGIRGEWLEL
;
A
#
# COMPACT_ATOMS: atom_id res chain seq x y z
N MET A 1 13.39 0.54 -2.26
CA MET A 1 12.45 -0.58 -2.49
C MET A 1 11.45 -0.54 -1.35
N LEU A 2 10.25 -0.01 -1.61
CA LEU A 2 9.17 0.02 -0.63
C LEU A 2 8.87 -1.43 -0.24
N ILE A 3 9.07 -1.79 1.02
CA ILE A 3 8.46 -3.00 1.56
C ILE A 3 6.98 -2.67 1.73
N LEU A 4 6.20 -2.86 0.66
CA LEU A 4 4.74 -2.79 0.73
C LEU A 4 4.28 -4.03 1.51
N CYS A 5 4.12 -3.89 2.83
CA CYS A 5 3.20 -4.71 3.60
C CYS A 5 1.77 -4.29 3.23
N LEU A 6 1.34 -4.59 2.00
CA LEU A 6 -0.08 -4.54 1.68
C LEU A 6 -0.68 -5.81 2.28
N ASN A 7 -1.44 -5.62 3.37
CA ASN A 7 -2.24 -6.60 4.09
C ASN A 7 -2.18 -8.03 3.54
N ARG A 8 -1.43 -8.89 4.26
CA ARG A 8 -1.35 -10.37 4.19
C ARG A 8 -0.12 -10.98 3.49
N LEU A 9 0.65 -10.24 2.71
CA LEU A 9 1.85 -10.78 2.04
C LEU A 9 3.14 -10.05 2.46
N VAL A 10 4.17 -10.82 2.85
CA VAL A 10 5.49 -10.30 3.26
C VAL A 10 6.60 -10.87 2.38
N PHE A 11 7.41 -9.98 1.79
CA PHE A 11 8.63 -10.34 1.06
C PHE A 11 9.86 -10.13 1.95
N VAL A 12 10.72 -11.16 2.06
CA VAL A 12 12.01 -11.06 2.73
C VAL A 12 13.11 -11.12 1.66
N SER A 13 13.83 -10.03 1.49
CA SER A 13 14.97 -9.94 0.56
C SER A 13 16.27 -9.90 1.36
N ASP A 14 17.28 -10.67 0.93
CA ASP A 14 18.64 -10.55 1.44
C ASP A 14 19.30 -9.31 0.78
N PHE A 15 19.87 -8.41 1.58
CA PHE A 15 20.47 -7.16 1.07
C PHE A 15 21.98 -7.30 0.85
N GLY A 16 22.47 -6.79 -0.30
CA GLY A 16 23.90 -6.68 -0.61
C GLY A 16 24.61 -5.54 0.15
N VAL A 17 25.92 -5.69 0.34
CA VAL A 17 26.77 -4.99 1.34
C VAL A 17 26.79 -3.45 1.21
N GLU A 18 26.69 -2.88 0.00
CA GLU A 18 26.68 -1.41 -0.23
C GLU A 18 25.34 -0.74 0.08
N LEU A 19 24.22 -1.47 0.03
CA LEU A 19 22.89 -0.95 0.35
C LEU A 19 22.62 -0.94 1.87
N VAL A 20 23.46 -1.62 2.65
CA VAL A 20 23.24 -1.85 4.09
C VAL A 20 23.21 -0.56 4.89
N THR A 21 24.08 0.41 4.60
CA THR A 21 24.15 1.69 5.35
C THR A 21 22.95 2.58 5.07
N GLN A 22 22.50 2.68 3.82
CA GLN A 22 21.30 3.45 3.47
C GLN A 22 20.03 2.76 3.98
N TYR A 23 19.96 1.42 3.88
CA TYR A 23 18.86 0.64 4.43
C TYR A 23 18.77 0.78 5.96
N ALA A 24 19.89 0.62 6.66
CA ALA A 24 19.95 0.75 8.12
C ALA A 24 19.50 2.14 8.60
N LYS A 25 19.82 3.19 7.84
CA LYS A 25 19.50 4.57 8.22
C LYS A 25 18.05 4.98 7.94
N PHE A 26 17.49 4.58 6.80
CA PHE A 26 16.21 5.12 6.34
C PHE A 26 15.06 4.11 6.31
N VAL A 27 15.36 2.81 6.24
CA VAL A 27 14.36 1.75 6.02
C VAL A 27 14.23 0.83 7.23
N LYS A 28 15.34 0.50 7.90
CA LYS A 28 15.36 -0.40 9.06
C LYS A 28 14.50 0.06 10.24
N PRO A 29 14.45 1.34 10.63
CA PRO A 29 13.58 1.78 11.73
C PRO A 29 12.10 1.52 11.41
N ALA A 30 11.64 1.92 10.22
CA ALA A 30 10.28 1.66 9.78
C ALA A 30 9.98 0.15 9.64
N PHE A 31 10.96 -0.63 9.22
CA PHE A 31 10.83 -2.08 9.18
C PHE A 31 10.64 -2.67 10.58
N ASP A 32 11.46 -2.31 11.55
CA ASP A 32 11.39 -2.85 12.90
C ASP A 32 10.12 -2.44 13.63
N ASP A 33 9.71 -1.18 13.47
CA ASP A 33 8.56 -0.62 14.17
C ASP A 33 7.22 -1.08 13.56
N PHE A 34 7.15 -1.26 12.23
CA PHE A 34 5.87 -1.48 11.53
C PHE A 34 5.78 -2.79 10.72
N VAL A 35 6.87 -3.26 10.12
CA VAL A 35 6.87 -4.43 9.23
C VAL A 35 7.16 -5.73 9.98
N LEU A 36 8.11 -5.72 10.91
CA LEU A 36 8.48 -6.89 11.69
C LEU A 36 7.33 -7.38 12.58
N PRO A 37 6.58 -6.51 13.30
CA PRO A 37 5.46 -6.94 14.12
C PRO A 37 4.27 -7.45 13.30
N SER A 38 4.12 -7.03 12.04
CA SER A 38 3.04 -7.48 11.16
C SER A 38 3.33 -8.85 10.51
N LYS A 39 4.60 -9.29 10.47
CA LYS A 39 5.01 -10.61 9.95
C LYS A 39 4.27 -11.79 10.59
N LYS A 40 3.94 -11.73 11.89
CA LYS A 40 3.24 -12.81 12.61
C LYS A 40 1.80 -13.05 12.12
N TYR A 41 1.23 -12.10 11.38
CA TYR A 41 -0.12 -12.17 10.83
C TYR A 41 -0.11 -12.40 9.30
N ALA A 42 1.04 -12.69 8.72
CA ALA A 42 1.14 -12.94 7.28
C ALA A 42 0.53 -14.30 6.94
N ASP A 43 -0.27 -14.35 5.88
CA ASP A 43 -0.79 -15.62 5.37
C ASP A 43 0.28 -16.36 4.55
N VAL A 44 1.17 -15.61 3.88
CA VAL A 44 2.23 -16.14 3.02
C VAL A 44 3.53 -15.37 3.25
N ILE A 45 4.64 -16.10 3.41
CA ILE A 45 6.00 -15.55 3.54
C ILE A 45 6.85 -16.11 2.40
N ILE A 46 7.43 -15.22 1.58
CA ILE A 46 8.35 -15.60 0.51
C ILE A 46 9.78 -15.28 0.92
N PRO A 47 10.63 -16.30 1.17
CA PRO A 47 12.06 -16.09 1.36
C PRO A 47 12.73 -15.75 0.02
N ARG A 48 13.72 -14.86 0.06
CA ARG A 48 14.49 -14.40 -1.12
C ARG A 48 13.59 -13.84 -2.22
N GLY A 49 12.64 -12.98 -1.82
CA GLY A 49 11.48 -12.55 -2.60
C GLY A 49 11.71 -12.35 -4.10
N GLY A 50 12.61 -11.42 -4.47
CA GLY A 50 12.86 -11.05 -5.86
C GLY A 50 13.51 -12.13 -6.73
N ASP A 51 14.28 -13.05 -6.12
CA ASP A 51 14.99 -14.12 -6.83
C ASP A 51 14.16 -15.41 -6.92
N ASN A 52 13.07 -15.50 -6.14
CA ASN A 52 12.21 -16.66 -6.12
C ASN A 52 11.11 -16.56 -7.19
N HIS A 53 11.52 -16.68 -8.45
CA HIS A 53 10.62 -16.56 -9.61
C HIS A 53 9.42 -17.51 -9.54
N VAL A 54 9.60 -18.72 -9.02
CA VAL A 54 8.50 -19.70 -8.85
C VAL A 54 7.41 -19.19 -7.90
N ALA A 55 7.80 -18.60 -6.76
CA ALA A 55 6.85 -18.05 -5.81
C ALA A 55 6.18 -16.77 -6.32
N VAL A 56 6.94 -15.94 -7.05
CA VAL A 56 6.40 -14.74 -7.71
C VAL A 56 5.36 -15.13 -8.75
N ASP A 57 5.66 -16.10 -9.62
CA ASP A 57 4.75 -16.57 -10.67
C ASP A 57 3.47 -17.15 -10.07
N LEU A 58 3.56 -17.89 -8.97
CA LEU A 58 2.39 -18.43 -8.27
C LEU A 58 1.45 -17.32 -7.76
N ILE A 59 2.01 -16.25 -7.19
CA ILE A 59 1.21 -15.08 -6.79
C ILE A 59 0.60 -14.38 -8.00
N VAL A 60 1.42 -14.14 -9.04
CA VAL A 60 0.97 -13.47 -10.26
C VAL A 60 -0.18 -14.23 -10.90
N GLN A 61 -0.07 -15.55 -11.05
CA GLN A 61 -1.15 -16.42 -11.55
C GLN A 61 -2.39 -16.38 -10.65
N HIS A 62 -2.21 -16.41 -9.32
CA HIS A 62 -3.34 -16.29 -8.40
C HIS A 62 -4.07 -14.96 -8.57
N ILE A 63 -3.33 -13.85 -8.64
CA ILE A 63 -3.90 -12.51 -8.85
C ILE A 63 -4.61 -12.44 -10.20
N HIS A 64 -4.01 -12.93 -11.29
CA HIS A 64 -4.67 -12.97 -12.60
C HIS A 64 -5.96 -13.77 -12.58
N THR A 65 -5.95 -14.93 -11.92
CA THR A 65 -7.14 -15.76 -11.76
C THR A 65 -8.24 -15.02 -11.01
N LYS A 66 -7.89 -14.29 -9.94
CA LYS A 66 -8.85 -13.47 -9.17
C LYS A 66 -9.34 -12.27 -9.95
N LEU A 67 -8.46 -11.53 -10.63
CA LEU A 67 -8.84 -10.37 -11.44
C LEU A 67 -9.68 -10.74 -12.68
N GLY A 68 -9.56 -11.98 -13.17
CA GLY A 68 -10.43 -12.53 -14.21
C GLY A 68 -11.85 -12.86 -13.74
N GLN A 69 -12.12 -12.85 -12.43
CA GLN A 69 -13.47 -13.01 -11.91
C GLN A 69 -14.24 -11.69 -12.07
N HIS A 70 -15.35 -11.73 -12.79
CA HIS A 70 -16.28 -10.61 -12.83
C HIS A 70 -16.93 -10.42 -11.46
N ASP A 71 -17.17 -9.17 -11.06
CA ASP A 71 -17.82 -8.80 -9.80
C ASP A 71 -17.09 -9.23 -8.52
N LEU A 72 -15.78 -8.97 -8.43
CA LEU A 72 -14.98 -9.19 -7.21
C LEU A 72 -15.63 -8.65 -5.92
N CYS A 73 -16.29 -7.49 -5.98
CA CYS A 73 -16.97 -6.89 -4.84
C CYS A 73 -18.20 -7.70 -4.35
N LYS A 74 -18.78 -8.57 -5.18
CA LYS A 74 -19.85 -9.51 -4.78
C LYS A 74 -19.29 -10.73 -4.05
N ILE A 75 -18.08 -11.15 -4.41
CA ILE A 75 -17.42 -12.34 -3.86
C ILE A 75 -16.73 -11.99 -2.54
N TYR A 76 -16.16 -10.78 -2.46
CA TYR A 76 -15.37 -10.32 -1.31
C TYR A 76 -16.02 -9.07 -0.69
N PRO A 77 -16.84 -9.22 0.36
CA PRO A 77 -17.57 -8.11 0.97
C PRO A 77 -16.64 -7.11 1.69
N ASN A 78 -15.42 -7.53 2.03
CA ASN A 78 -14.38 -6.71 2.64
C ASN A 78 -13.42 -6.08 1.61
N LEU A 79 -13.71 -6.18 0.31
CA LEU A 79 -12.92 -5.56 -0.75
C LEU A 79 -13.52 -4.19 -1.09
N PHE A 80 -12.75 -3.14 -0.83
CA PHE A 80 -13.11 -1.77 -1.18
C PHE A 80 -12.26 -1.30 -2.35
N VAL A 81 -12.92 -0.86 -3.43
CA VAL A 81 -12.25 -0.37 -4.64
C VAL A 81 -12.33 1.15 -4.66
N ILE A 82 -11.18 1.80 -4.75
CA ILE A 82 -11.09 3.26 -4.87
C ILE A 82 -11.70 3.68 -6.20
N GLN A 83 -12.51 4.72 -6.16
CA GLN A 83 -13.11 5.29 -7.36
C GLN A 83 -12.04 5.73 -8.37
N SER A 84 -12.10 5.19 -9.58
CA SER A 84 -11.14 5.53 -10.65
C SER A 84 -11.52 6.86 -11.31
N THR A 85 -11.02 7.97 -10.76
CA THR A 85 -11.21 9.31 -11.34
C THR A 85 -10.31 9.52 -12.57
N PHE A 86 -10.61 10.51 -13.40
CA PHE A 86 -9.75 10.87 -14.54
C PHE A 86 -8.30 11.19 -14.12
N GLN A 87 -8.12 11.78 -12.93
CA GLN A 87 -6.79 12.06 -12.37
C GLN A 87 -6.03 10.78 -12.03
N ILE A 88 -6.66 9.84 -11.31
CA ILE A 88 -6.06 8.55 -10.96
C ILE A 88 -5.72 7.75 -12.22
N ARG A 89 -6.60 7.78 -13.23
CA ARG A 89 -6.36 7.14 -14.52
C ARG A 89 -5.16 7.76 -15.25
N GLY A 90 -5.05 9.09 -15.28
CA GLY A 90 -3.90 9.78 -15.86
C GLY A 90 -2.60 9.42 -15.15
N MET A 91 -2.61 9.37 -13.82
CA MET A 91 -1.46 8.95 -13.02
C MET A 91 -1.08 7.49 -13.30
N HIS A 92 -2.06 6.60 -13.48
CA HIS A 92 -1.80 5.22 -13.90
C HIS A 92 -1.14 5.11 -15.27
N THR A 93 -1.51 5.98 -16.21
CA THR A 93 -0.85 6.03 -17.54
C THR A 93 0.61 6.42 -17.39
N LEU A 94 0.90 7.48 -16.63
CA LEU A 94 2.27 7.99 -16.45
C LEU A 94 3.18 6.94 -15.80
N ILE A 95 2.75 6.29 -14.71
CA ILE A 95 3.58 5.26 -14.05
C ILE A 95 3.82 4.01 -14.93
N ARG A 96 2.98 3.77 -15.95
CA ARG A 96 3.10 2.64 -16.88
C ARG A 96 3.91 3.00 -18.13
N GLU A 97 4.22 4.27 -18.31
CA GLU A 97 5.03 4.74 -19.43
C GLU A 97 6.45 4.21 -19.29
N LYS A 98 6.96 3.58 -20.36
CA LYS A 98 8.27 2.91 -20.34
C LYS A 98 9.42 3.88 -20.07
N ASP A 99 9.32 5.09 -20.60
CA ASP A 99 10.39 6.07 -20.62
C ASP A 99 10.22 7.16 -19.53
N ILE A 100 9.42 6.90 -18.49
CA ILE A 100 9.20 7.82 -17.38
C ILE A 100 10.52 8.08 -16.61
N SER A 101 10.73 9.33 -16.20
CA SER A 101 11.87 9.68 -15.36
C SER A 101 11.74 9.07 -13.96
N LYS A 102 12.87 8.73 -13.32
CA LYS A 102 12.87 8.22 -11.94
C LYS A 102 12.17 9.16 -10.96
N HIS A 103 12.34 10.47 -11.15
CA HIS A 103 11.72 11.48 -10.30
C HIS A 103 10.19 11.47 -10.44
N ASP A 104 9.70 11.44 -11.67
CA ASP A 104 8.27 11.41 -11.95
C ASP A 104 7.62 10.11 -11.49
N PHE A 105 8.31 8.98 -11.68
CA PHE A 105 7.85 7.69 -11.18
C PHE A 105 7.62 7.70 -9.67
N VAL A 106 8.58 8.22 -8.90
CA VAL A 106 8.47 8.35 -7.44
C VAL A 106 7.32 9.31 -7.09
N PHE A 107 7.27 10.47 -7.74
CA PHE A 107 6.24 11.48 -7.48
C PHE A 107 4.81 10.95 -7.69
N TYR A 108 4.54 10.30 -8.82
CA TYR A 108 3.20 9.77 -9.10
C TYR A 108 2.88 8.52 -8.27
N SER A 109 3.87 7.69 -7.95
CA SER A 109 3.69 6.53 -7.06
C SER A 109 3.31 6.98 -5.65
N ASP A 110 4.03 7.94 -5.06
CA ASP A 110 3.72 8.47 -3.73
C ASP A 110 2.31 9.08 -3.67
N ARG A 111 1.91 9.77 -4.74
CA ARG A 111 0.57 10.33 -4.85
C ARG A 111 -0.52 9.26 -4.94
N LEU A 112 -0.32 8.17 -5.68
CA LEU A 112 -1.25 7.03 -5.69
C LEU A 112 -1.29 6.34 -4.33
N ILE A 113 -0.14 6.08 -3.71
CA ILE A 113 -0.05 5.44 -2.39
C ILE A 113 -0.82 6.26 -1.36
N ARG A 114 -0.64 7.58 -1.36
CA ARG A 114 -1.35 8.47 -0.45
C ARG A 114 -2.88 8.37 -0.60
N LEU A 115 -3.38 8.32 -1.84
CA LEU A 115 -4.82 8.13 -2.08
C LEU A 115 -5.32 6.78 -1.55
N VAL A 116 -4.53 5.71 -1.70
CA VAL A 116 -4.88 4.39 -1.15
C VAL A 116 -4.90 4.43 0.38
N VAL A 117 -3.90 5.03 0.99
CA VAL A 117 -3.79 5.14 2.45
C VAL A 117 -4.94 5.99 3.01
N GLU A 118 -5.21 7.16 2.44
CA GLU A 118 -6.31 8.03 2.87
C GLU A 118 -7.67 7.32 2.77
N HIS A 119 -7.93 6.61 1.67
CA HIS A 119 -9.15 5.82 1.52
C HIS A 119 -9.23 4.69 2.55
N GLY A 120 -8.11 4.00 2.82
CA GLY A 120 -8.04 2.94 3.83
C GLY A 120 -8.27 3.44 5.25
N LEU A 121 -7.70 4.60 5.61
CA LEU A 121 -7.88 5.22 6.93
C LEU A 121 -9.34 5.67 7.16
N GLY A 122 -10.07 6.01 6.10
CA GLY A 122 -11.49 6.34 6.18
C GLY A 122 -12.40 5.19 6.64
N HIS A 123 -11.89 3.95 6.67
CA HIS A 123 -12.61 2.78 7.17
C HIS A 123 -12.30 2.44 8.64
N LEU A 124 -11.44 3.22 9.30
CA LEU A 124 -11.19 3.03 10.72
C LEU A 124 -12.41 3.44 11.56
N PRO A 125 -12.66 2.77 12.69
CA PRO A 125 -13.72 3.18 13.61
C PRO A 125 -13.46 4.61 14.11
N PHE A 126 -14.50 5.44 14.11
CA PHE A 126 -14.44 6.82 14.60
C PHE A 126 -15.57 7.09 15.60
N THR A 127 -15.40 8.12 16.43
CA THR A 127 -16.41 8.59 17.38
C THR A 127 -16.81 10.04 17.08
N GLU A 128 -18.10 10.36 17.19
CA GLU A 128 -18.57 11.75 17.06
C GLU A 128 -18.13 12.60 18.26
N LYS A 129 -17.59 13.78 17.96
CA LYS A 129 -17.10 14.75 18.92
C LYS A 129 -17.63 16.14 18.59
N GLN A 130 -18.21 16.79 19.59
CA GLN A 130 -18.59 18.20 19.49
C GLN A 130 -17.35 19.07 19.67
N VAL A 131 -17.01 19.86 18.67
CA VAL A 131 -15.84 20.76 18.71
C VAL A 131 -16.31 22.20 18.51
N VAL A 132 -15.76 23.11 19.31
CA VAL A 132 -15.98 24.54 19.18
C VAL A 132 -14.84 25.10 18.33
N THR A 133 -15.17 25.71 17.20
CA THR A 133 -14.18 26.38 16.35
C THR A 133 -13.59 27.59 17.06
N PRO A 134 -12.41 28.10 16.66
CA PRO A 134 -11.86 29.35 17.18
C PRO A 134 -12.78 30.57 16.99
N THR A 135 -13.73 30.48 16.05
CA THR A 135 -14.80 31.46 15.80
C THR A 135 -16.02 31.30 16.70
N GLY A 136 -16.03 30.31 17.62
CA GLY A 136 -17.11 30.07 18.57
C GLY A 136 -18.29 29.25 18.05
N ILE A 137 -18.18 28.71 16.82
CA ILE A 137 -19.24 27.90 16.22
C ILE A 137 -19.08 26.46 16.69
N ARG A 138 -20.16 25.85 17.21
CA ARG A 138 -20.19 24.42 17.53
C ARG A 138 -20.45 23.62 16.26
N GLY A 139 -19.58 22.67 15.97
CA GLY A 139 -19.75 21.69 14.89
C GLY A 139 -19.51 20.28 15.38
N GLU A 140 -20.16 19.32 14.73
CA GLU A 140 -19.94 17.90 14.95
C GLU A 140 -18.77 17.45 14.07
N TRP A 141 -17.77 16.83 14.68
CA TRP A 141 -16.58 16.33 14.01
C TRP A 141 -16.36 14.87 14.37
N LEU A 142 -15.54 14.18 13.59
CA LEU A 142 -15.17 12.79 13.84
C LEU A 142 -13.77 12.75 14.45
N GLU A 143 -13.62 11.99 15.53
CA GLU A 143 -12.34 11.69 16.17
C GLU A 143 -12.01 10.20 15.94
N LEU A 144 -10.79 9.92 15.46
CA LEU A 144 -10.25 8.57 15.27
C LEU A 144 -9.66 8.03 16.58
#